data_AF-A0A2R6PQH7-F1
#
_entry.id   AF-A0A2R6PQH7-F1
#
_cell.length_a   1.000
_cell.length_b   1.000
_cell.length_c   1.000
_cell.angle_alpha   90.00
_cell.angle_beta   90.00
_cell.angle_gamma   90.00
#
_symmetry.space_group_name_H-M   'P 1'
#
loop_
_entity.id
_entity.type
_entity.pdbx_description
1 polymer ?
#
loop_
_entity_poly.entity_id
_entity_poly.type
_entity_poly.pdbx_seq_one_letter_code
_entity_poly.pdbx_strand_id
1 'polypeptide(L)'
;MAEHLASIFGTEKDRVNCPFYFKIGACRHGDRCSRLHTKPSISPTLLLSNIYQRPDMITPGVDAQGQPIDSRKMQEHFEDFYEDLFEELSKYGEIESLNVCDNLADHMVDP
;
A
#
# COMPACT_ATOMS: atom_id res chain seq x y z
N MET A 1 -30.80 -1.42 -16.96
CA MET A 1 -30.40 -2.49 -16.01
C MET A 1 -28.88 -2.56 -15.86
N ALA A 2 -28.11 -2.56 -16.95
CA ALA A 2 -26.64 -2.52 -16.92
C ALA A 2 -26.06 -1.26 -16.24
N GLU A 3 -26.64 -0.08 -16.49
CA GLU A 3 -26.18 1.18 -15.89
C GLU A 3 -26.33 1.22 -14.36
N HIS A 4 -27.37 0.57 -13.83
CA HIS A 4 -27.57 0.50 -12.38
C HIS A 4 -26.52 -0.40 -11.72
N LEU A 5 -26.17 -1.53 -12.34
CA LEU A 5 -25.14 -2.44 -11.85
C LEU A 5 -23.74 -1.80 -11.93
N ALA A 6 -23.44 -1.06 -13.00
CA ALA A 6 -22.21 -0.29 -13.13
C ALA A 6 -22.06 0.80 -12.05
N SER A 7 -23.18 1.37 -11.59
CA SER A 7 -23.16 2.38 -10.51
C SER A 7 -22.92 1.81 -9.11
N ILE A 8 -22.97 0.47 -8.97
CA ILE A 8 -22.85 -0.22 -7.68
C ILE A 8 -21.46 -0.85 -7.55
N PHE A 9 -20.96 -1.52 -8.59
CA PHE A 9 -19.72 -2.29 -8.55
C PHE A 9 -18.50 -1.42 -8.20
N GLY A 10 -17.73 -1.83 -7.19
CA GLY A 10 -16.54 -1.08 -6.73
C GLY A 10 -16.84 0.20 -5.93
N THR A 11 -18.11 0.48 -5.63
CA THR A 11 -18.54 1.63 -4.82
C THR A 11 -19.02 1.18 -3.43
N GLU A 12 -19.24 2.13 -2.52
CA GLU A 12 -19.77 1.82 -1.18
C GLU A 12 -21.17 1.23 -1.19
N LYS A 13 -21.90 1.39 -2.30
CA LYS A 13 -23.23 0.79 -2.54
C LYS A 13 -23.14 -0.72 -2.80
N ASP A 14 -21.97 -1.23 -3.15
CA ASP A 14 -21.73 -2.68 -3.24
C ASP A 14 -21.74 -3.29 -1.84
N ARG A 15 -22.76 -4.09 -1.56
CA ARG A 15 -22.92 -4.78 -0.27
C ARG A 15 -22.16 -6.10 -0.21
N VAL A 16 -21.67 -6.59 -1.36
CA VAL A 16 -21.00 -7.88 -1.48
C VAL A 16 -19.48 -7.68 -1.44
N ASN A 17 -18.96 -6.78 -2.29
CA ASN A 17 -17.52 -6.54 -2.38
C ASN A 17 -17.08 -5.40 -1.45
N CYS A 18 -15.87 -5.52 -0.91
CA CYS A 18 -15.27 -4.46 -0.12
C CYS A 18 -14.79 -3.34 -1.06
N PRO A 19 -15.36 -2.12 -0.98
CA PRO A 19 -14.97 -1.03 -1.87
C PRO A 19 -13.55 -0.52 -1.59
N PHE A 20 -13.07 -0.66 -0.34
CA PHE A 20 -11.71 -0.28 0.04
C PHE A 20 -10.70 -1.24 -0.56
N TYR A 21 -10.91 -2.55 -0.38
CA TYR A 21 -10.04 -3.56 -0.98
C TYR A 21 -10.03 -3.47 -2.51
N PHE A 22 -11.20 -3.31 -3.13
CA PHE A 22 -11.32 -3.22 -4.57
C PHE A 22 -10.58 -2.01 -5.16
N LYS A 23 -10.62 -0.85 -4.49
CA LYS A 23 -10.01 0.38 -5.01
C LYS A 23 -8.54 0.56 -4.60
N ILE A 24 -8.17 0.09 -3.41
CA ILE A 24 -6.88 0.40 -2.77
C ILE A 24 -5.99 -0.84 -2.68
N GLY A 25 -6.54 -2.05 -2.82
CA GLY A 25 -5.81 -3.31 -2.64
C GLY A 25 -5.60 -3.70 -1.18
N ALA A 26 -6.08 -2.90 -0.22
CA ALA A 26 -5.97 -3.14 1.22
C ALA A 26 -7.28 -2.80 1.96
N CYS A 27 -7.51 -3.45 3.09
CA CYS A 27 -8.68 -3.18 3.94
C CYS A 27 -8.30 -3.24 5.41
N ARG A 28 -8.76 -2.26 6.19
CA ARG A 28 -8.48 -2.19 7.64
C ARG A 28 -8.98 -3.37 8.46
N HIS A 29 -9.90 -4.16 7.92
CA HIS A 29 -10.42 -5.34 8.60
C HIS A 29 -9.67 -6.62 8.19
N GLY A 30 -8.78 -6.56 7.19
CA GLY A 30 -8.08 -7.72 6.63
C GLY A 30 -9.04 -8.87 6.33
N ASP A 31 -8.64 -10.09 6.68
CA ASP A 31 -9.47 -11.30 6.56
C ASP A 31 -10.75 -11.30 7.40
N ARG A 32 -10.85 -10.40 8.40
CA ARG A 32 -12.06 -10.26 9.23
C ARG A 32 -13.09 -9.32 8.60
N CYS A 33 -12.85 -8.83 7.39
CA CYS A 33 -13.83 -8.01 6.68
C CYS A 33 -15.11 -8.82 6.42
N SER A 34 -16.28 -8.19 6.65
CA SER A 34 -17.57 -8.81 6.37
C SER A 34 -17.93 -8.81 4.87
N ARG A 35 -17.14 -8.13 4.03
CA ARG A 35 -17.30 -8.04 2.58
C ARG A 35 -16.17 -8.78 1.88
N LEU A 36 -16.42 -9.22 0.65
CA LEU A 36 -15.45 -10.01 -0.12
C LEU A 36 -14.25 -9.18 -0.57
N HIS A 37 -13.07 -9.78 -0.44
CA HIS A 37 -11.79 -9.31 -0.99
C HIS A 37 -11.40 -10.22 -2.15
N THR A 38 -11.62 -9.78 -3.39
CA THR A 38 -11.30 -10.58 -4.58
C THR A 38 -9.87 -10.28 -5.03
N LYS A 39 -8.95 -11.23 -4.77
CA LYS A 39 -7.58 -11.19 -5.29
C LYS A 39 -7.59 -11.62 -6.77
N PRO A 40 -7.20 -10.75 -7.71
CA PRO A 40 -7.13 -11.14 -9.11
C PRO A 40 -5.99 -12.16 -9.30
N SER A 41 -6.21 -13.18 -10.14
CA SER A 41 -5.17 -14.15 -10.48
C SER A 41 -4.09 -13.58 -11.40
N ILE A 42 -4.43 -12.51 -12.15
CA ILE A 42 -3.54 -11.79 -13.06
C ILE A 42 -3.83 -10.30 -12.87
N SER A 43 -2.79 -9.51 -12.64
CA SER A 43 -2.87 -8.06 -12.47
C SER A 43 -1.59 -7.40 -13.00
N PRO A 44 -1.68 -6.25 -13.69
CA PRO A 44 -0.50 -5.45 -14.03
C PRO A 44 0.06 -4.69 -12.82
N THR A 45 -0.69 -4.61 -11.73
CA THR A 45 -0.29 -3.92 -10.49
C THR A 45 0.07 -4.95 -9.42
N LEU A 46 1.24 -4.77 -8.81
CA LEU A 46 1.71 -5.54 -7.65
C LEU A 46 1.57 -4.70 -6.37
N LEU A 47 1.23 -5.38 -5.27
CA LEU A 47 1.23 -4.79 -3.92
C LEU A 47 2.30 -5.50 -3.10
N LEU A 48 3.31 -4.75 -2.66
CA LEU A 48 4.35 -5.22 -1.74
C LEU A 48 4.07 -4.66 -0.35
N SER A 49 3.45 -5.46 0.50
CA SER A 49 3.08 -5.03 1.85
C SER A 49 4.31 -4.91 2.75
N ASN A 50 4.37 -3.84 3.54
CA ASN A 50 5.34 -3.65 4.62
C ASN A 50 6.82 -3.69 4.20
N ILE A 51 7.12 -3.34 2.94
CA ILE A 51 8.48 -3.39 2.41
C ILE A 51 9.33 -2.18 2.85
N TYR A 52 8.70 -1.00 2.99
CA TYR A 52 9.39 0.20 3.45
C TYR A 52 9.32 0.32 4.97
N GLN A 53 10.47 0.21 5.64
CA GLN A 53 10.59 0.36 7.09
C GLN A 53 11.18 1.73 7.40
N ARG A 54 10.33 2.67 7.82
CA ARG A 54 10.76 4.03 8.13
C ARG A 54 11.60 4.06 9.42
N PRO A 55 12.74 4.78 9.46
CA PRO A 55 13.61 4.81 10.64
C PRO A 55 12.97 5.30 11.95
N ASP A 56 11.92 6.13 11.85
CA ASP A 56 11.16 6.70 12.98
C ASP A 56 9.76 6.07 13.14
N MET A 57 9.57 4.83 12.68
CA MET A 57 8.27 4.14 12.75
C MET A 57 7.72 4.04 14.19
N ILE A 58 8.58 3.91 15.20
CA ILE A 58 8.18 3.73 16.61
C ILE A 58 7.88 5.08 17.27
N THR A 59 8.69 6.10 17.01
CA THR A 59 8.55 7.42 17.64
C THR A 59 8.93 8.49 16.62
N PRO A 60 8.00 9.36 16.21
CA PRO A 60 8.24 10.35 15.17
C PRO A 60 9.46 11.23 15.48
N GLY A 61 10.36 11.36 14.51
CA GLY A 61 11.53 12.21 14.62
C GLY A 61 12.67 11.67 15.49
N VAL A 62 12.59 10.44 16.00
CA VAL A 62 13.73 9.77 16.66
C VAL A 62 13.99 8.40 16.06
N ASP A 63 15.26 8.01 16.01
CA ASP A 63 15.67 6.69 15.55
C ASP A 63 15.47 5.62 16.64
N ALA A 64 15.76 4.36 16.31
CA ALA A 64 15.71 3.24 17.24
C ALA A 64 16.64 3.39 18.46
N GLN A 65 17.64 4.27 18.38
CA GLN A 65 18.58 4.61 19.47
C GLN A 65 18.11 5.82 20.29
N GLY A 66 16.94 6.38 19.99
CA GLY A 66 16.39 7.58 20.63
C GLY A 66 17.10 8.88 20.25
N GLN A 67 17.89 8.89 19.17
CA GLN A 67 18.52 10.10 18.66
C GLN A 67 17.60 10.82 17.69
N PRO A 68 17.55 12.17 17.70
CA PRO A 68 16.76 12.93 16.76
C PRO A 68 17.23 12.70 15.32
N ILE A 69 16.29 12.41 14.43
CA ILE A 69 16.59 12.23 13.00
C ILE A 69 16.49 13.57 12.30
N ASP A 70 17.55 13.91 11.57
CA ASP A 70 17.55 15.05 10.65
C ASP A 70 16.65 14.76 9.45
N SER A 71 15.76 15.69 9.10
CA SER A 71 14.81 15.54 7.99
C SER A 71 15.50 15.22 6.67
N ARG A 72 16.72 15.74 6.45
CA ARG A 72 17.52 15.44 5.26
C ARG A 72 17.95 13.98 5.20
N LYS A 73 18.37 13.40 6.33
CA LYS A 73 18.74 11.98 6.41
C LYS A 73 17.54 11.07 6.20
N MET A 74 16.36 11.48 6.65
CA MET A 74 15.12 10.74 6.40
C MET A 74 14.78 10.72 4.91
N GLN A 75 14.95 11.86 4.22
CA GLN A 75 14.76 11.96 2.78
C GLN A 75 15.78 11.11 2.02
N GLU A 76 17.07 11.19 2.36
CA GLU A 76 18.14 10.35 1.77
C GLU A 76 17.81 8.86 1.92
N HIS A 77 17.41 8.41 3.11
CA HIS A 77 17.01 7.02 3.34
C HIS A 77 15.82 6.57 2.47
N PHE A 78 14.84 7.46 2.26
CA PHE A 78 13.71 7.16 1.40
C PHE A 78 14.10 7.08 -0.09
N GLU A 79 14.95 8.00 -0.55
CA GLU A 79 15.45 8.04 -1.92
C GLU A 79 16.28 6.80 -2.25
N ASP A 80 17.21 6.42 -1.36
CA ASP A 80 18.01 5.20 -1.48
C ASP A 80 17.11 3.94 -1.60
N PHE A 81 16.08 3.86 -0.75
CA PHE A 81 15.11 2.77 -0.81
C PHE A 81 14.30 2.77 -2.11
N TYR A 82 13.84 3.94 -2.56
CA TYR A 82 13.03 4.07 -3.76
C TYR A 82 13.82 3.69 -5.01
N GLU A 83 15.09 4.12 -5.09
CA GLU A 83 16.01 3.77 -6.18
C GLU A 83 16.27 2.26 -6.23
N ASP A 84 16.68 1.65 -5.11
CA ASP A 84 16.96 0.21 -5.03
C ASP A 84 15.73 -0.63 -5.44
N LEU A 85 14.54 -0.26 -4.95
CA LEU A 85 13.30 -0.94 -5.32
C LEU A 85 12.96 -0.79 -6.80
N PHE A 86 13.11 0.42 -7.36
CA PHE A 86 12.83 0.68 -8.76
C PHE A 86 13.78 -0.08 -9.69
N GLU A 87 15.09 -0.07 -9.39
CA GLU A 87 16.10 -0.80 -10.16
C GLU A 87 15.86 -2.31 -10.13
N GLU A 88 15.53 -2.88 -8.97
CA GLU A 88 15.24 -4.31 -8.84
C GLU A 88 13.99 -4.70 -9.62
N LEU A 89 12.89 -3.93 -9.50
CA LEU A 89 11.64 -4.23 -10.20
C LEU A 89 11.75 -4.04 -11.72
N SER A 90 12.58 -3.10 -12.17
CA SER A 90 12.81 -2.84 -13.60
C SER A 90 13.44 -4.03 -14.35
N LYS A 91 14.02 -4.99 -13.62
CA LYS A 91 14.53 -6.25 -14.19
C LYS A 91 13.43 -7.16 -14.71
N TYR A 92 12.19 -6.99 -14.24
CA TYR A 92 11.06 -7.86 -14.54
C TYR A 92 10.08 -7.26 -15.57
N GLY A 93 10.29 -6.00 -15.99
CA GLY A 93 9.45 -5.33 -16.98
C GLY A 93 9.49 -3.81 -16.85
N GLU A 94 8.78 -3.14 -17.75
CA GLU A 94 8.61 -1.68 -17.69
C GLU A 94 7.68 -1.30 -16.53
N ILE A 95 8.10 -0.33 -15.71
CA ILE A 95 7.32 0.18 -14.59
C ILE A 95 6.62 1.46 -15.04
N GLU A 96 5.28 1.44 -15.10
CA GLU A 96 4.47 2.62 -15.40
C GLU A 96 4.38 3.58 -14.20
N SER A 97 4.23 3.03 -12.98
CA SER A 97 4.12 3.81 -11.75
C SER A 97 4.62 3.00 -10.56
N LEU A 98 5.40 3.64 -9.68
CA LEU A 98 5.86 3.06 -8.40
C LEU A 98 5.48 4.02 -7.26
N ASN A 99 4.66 3.52 -6.32
CA ASN A 99 4.15 4.31 -5.21
C ASN A 99 4.50 3.62 -3.89
N VAL A 100 5.14 4.38 -2.98
CA VAL A 100 5.43 3.93 -1.62
C VAL A 100 4.48 4.65 -0.67
N CYS A 101 3.73 3.86 0.10
CA CYS A 101 2.70 4.36 1.01
C CYS A 101 3.26 4.44 2.43
N ASP A 102 3.42 5.67 2.94
CA ASP A 102 3.92 5.94 4.31
C ASP A 102 2.78 5.93 5.33
N ASN A 103 2.06 4.80 5.37
CA ASN A 103 0.86 4.72 6.17
C ASN A 103 1.20 4.21 7.58
N LEU A 104 0.93 5.05 8.59
CA LEU A 104 1.26 4.79 10.00
C LEU A 104 0.37 3.74 10.69
N ALA A 105 -0.60 3.17 9.99
CA ALA A 105 -1.60 2.29 10.60
C ALA A 105 -1.39 0.83 10.17
N ASP A 106 -1.16 -0.04 11.17
CA ASP A 106 -0.90 -1.49 11.01
C ASP A 106 -1.89 -2.23 10.11
N HIS A 107 -3.12 -1.72 9.98
CA HIS A 107 -4.19 -2.39 9.25
C HIS A 107 -4.05 -2.32 7.71
N MET A 108 -2.95 -1.76 7.19
CA MET A 108 -2.56 -1.84 5.78
C MET A 108 -1.39 -2.80 5.54
N VAL A 109 -0.97 -3.52 6.57
CA VAL A 109 0.10 -4.52 6.50
C VAL A 109 -0.42 -5.87 5.98
N ASP A 110 -1.73 -6.12 6.01
CA ASP A 110 -2.31 -7.43 5.66
C ASP A 110 -3.31 -7.32 4.47
N PRO A 111 -3.08 -8.02 3.35
CA PRO A 111 -3.94 -8.00 2.16
C PRO A 111 -5.21 -8.87 2.28
#